data_AF-A0A537MWP1-F1
#
_entry.id   AF-A0A537MWP1-F1
#
_cell.length_a   1.000
_cell.length_b   1.000
_cell.length_c   1.000
_cell.angle_alpha   90.00
_cell.angle_beta   90.00
_cell.angle_gamma   90.00
#
_symmetry.space_group_name_H-M   'P 1'
#
loop_
_entity.id
_entity.type
_entity.pdbx_description
1 polymer ?
#
loop_
_entity_poly.entity_id
_entity_poly.type
_entity_poly.pdbx_seq_one_letter_code
_entity_poly.pdbx_strand_id
1 'polypeptide(L)'
;MPLHRWSYLSVVASAVNLLSINSHVAYGHVGNAAAVFALQRLGCEVWPVHTALFSNHAGHGSFRGEMVEASAVGDLVRGIEERGVLARCDGVLSGYLGKPETGEAILEALAKVKAA
;
A
#
# COMPACT_ATOMS: atom_id res chain seq x y z
N MET A 1 -14.63 50.81 -0.91
CA MET A 1 -14.91 49.38 -0.63
C MET A 1 -13.78 48.56 -1.26
N PRO A 2 -12.83 47.99 -0.50
CA PRO A 2 -11.80 47.15 -1.08
C PRO A 2 -12.28 45.69 -1.16
N LEU A 3 -12.12 45.09 -2.33
CA LEU A 3 -12.39 43.67 -2.59
C LEU A 3 -11.29 42.83 -1.92
N HIS A 4 -11.67 41.97 -0.98
CA HIS A 4 -10.77 41.02 -0.33
C HIS A 4 -10.30 39.97 -1.36
N ARG A 5 -9.00 40.04 -1.69
CA ARG A 5 -8.28 39.06 -2.50
C ARG A 5 -8.04 37.82 -1.64
N TRP A 6 -8.78 36.74 -1.89
CA TRP A 6 -8.46 35.43 -1.34
C TRP A 6 -7.19 34.91 -2.02
N SER A 7 -6.04 35.03 -1.36
CA SER A 7 -4.83 34.33 -1.76
C SER A 7 -5.00 32.85 -1.42
N TYR A 8 -5.39 32.04 -2.40
CA TYR A 8 -5.16 30.60 -2.35
C TYR A 8 -3.64 30.40 -2.34
N LEU A 9 -3.06 30.30 -1.15
CA LEU A 9 -1.83 29.55 -0.99
C LEU A 9 -2.19 28.11 -1.35
N SER A 10 -1.88 27.69 -2.58
CA SER A 10 -1.71 26.27 -2.85
C SER A 10 -0.48 25.83 -2.08
N VAL A 11 -0.66 25.53 -0.79
CA VAL A 11 0.17 24.52 -0.17
C VAL A 11 -0.14 23.28 -0.98
N VAL A 12 0.72 22.96 -1.95
CA VAL A 12 0.77 21.61 -2.46
C VAL A 12 1.19 20.80 -1.24
N ALA A 13 0.22 20.29 -0.48
CA ALA A 13 0.51 19.34 0.56
C ALA A 13 1.33 18.24 -0.12
N SER A 14 2.52 17.96 0.41
CA SER A 14 3.33 16.86 -0.11
C SER A 14 2.45 15.63 -0.16
N ALA A 15 2.42 14.95 -1.31
CA ALA A 15 1.64 13.73 -1.46
C ALA A 15 1.99 12.77 -0.32
N VAL A 16 0.97 12.27 0.38
CA VAL A 16 1.12 11.26 1.44
C VAL A 16 1.63 9.99 0.78
N ASN A 17 2.78 9.47 1.20
CA ASN A 17 3.34 8.21 0.70
C ASN A 17 2.91 7.05 1.59
N LEU A 18 2.28 6.04 0.99
CA LEU A 18 1.74 4.88 1.70
C LEU A 18 2.35 3.58 1.20
N LEU A 19 2.92 2.79 2.10
CA LEU A 19 3.26 1.40 1.85
C LEU A 19 2.01 0.53 2.07
N SER A 20 1.43 -0.03 1.01
CA SER A 20 0.19 -0.81 1.09
C SER A 20 0.45 -2.31 0.92
N ILE A 21 0.41 -3.07 2.02
CA ILE A 21 0.67 -4.51 2.06
C ILE A 21 -0.65 -5.28 2.18
N ASN A 22 -1.16 -5.82 1.07
CA ASN A 22 -2.51 -6.40 0.99
C ASN A 22 -2.62 -7.39 -0.18
N SER A 23 -3.69 -8.17 -0.28
CA SER A 23 -3.93 -9.05 -1.44
C SER A 23 -4.23 -8.25 -2.72
N HIS A 24 -4.15 -8.91 -3.87
CA HIS A 24 -4.55 -8.36 -5.16
C HIS A 24 -5.36 -9.39 -5.95
N VAL A 25 -6.33 -8.90 -6.74
CA VAL A 25 -7.13 -9.72 -7.65
C VAL A 25 -7.11 -9.15 -9.06
N ALA A 26 -7.12 -10.02 -10.07
CA ALA A 26 -7.19 -9.61 -11.47
C ALA A 26 -8.61 -9.17 -11.90
N TYR A 27 -9.66 -9.78 -11.33
CA TYR A 27 -11.06 -9.46 -11.57
C TYR A 27 -11.77 -9.11 -10.26
N GLY A 28 -12.27 -7.87 -10.18
CA GLY A 28 -12.94 -7.31 -9.01
C GLY A 28 -12.09 -6.27 -8.28
N HIS A 29 -12.66 -5.66 -7.24
CA HIS A 29 -12.02 -4.58 -6.49
C HIS A 29 -12.00 -4.93 -5.00
N VAL A 30 -10.96 -5.65 -4.59
CA VAL A 30 -10.63 -5.93 -3.18
C VAL A 30 -9.13 -5.76 -2.97
N GLY A 31 -8.71 -5.61 -1.71
CA GLY A 31 -7.31 -5.43 -1.37
C GLY A 31 -6.67 -4.25 -2.13
N ASN A 32 -5.47 -4.44 -2.65
CA ASN A 32 -4.75 -3.44 -3.44
C ASN A 32 -5.45 -3.10 -4.77
N ALA A 33 -6.26 -4.00 -5.35
CA ALA A 33 -7.04 -3.69 -6.55
C ALA A 33 -8.14 -2.63 -6.27
N ALA A 34 -8.60 -2.49 -5.02
CA ALA A 34 -9.51 -1.41 -4.61
C ALA A 34 -8.77 -0.19 -4.05
N ALA A 35 -7.76 -0.42 -3.20
CA ALA A 35 -7.12 0.63 -2.43
C ALA A 35 -6.27 1.57 -3.29
N VAL A 36 -5.44 1.02 -4.20
CA VAL A 36 -4.42 1.79 -4.91
C VAL A 36 -5.03 2.91 -5.75
N PHE A 37 -6.00 2.59 -6.61
CA PHE A 37 -6.64 3.59 -7.47
C PHE A 37 -7.35 4.67 -6.66
N ALA A 38 -8.07 4.29 -5.60
CA ALA A 38 -8.80 5.25 -4.76
C ALA A 38 -7.84 6.22 -4.05
N LEU A 39 -6.77 5.71 -3.44
CA LEU A 39 -5.76 6.51 -2.74
C LEU A 39 -4.99 7.42 -3.71
N GLN A 40 -4.59 6.91 -4.87
CA GLN A 40 -3.95 7.72 -5.91
C GLN A 40 -4.88 8.83 -6.41
N ARG A 41 -6.18 8.56 -6.54
CA ARG A 41 -7.17 9.58 -6.94
C ARG A 41 -7.36 10.68 -5.90
N LEU A 42 -7.05 10.39 -4.64
CA LEU A 42 -7.02 11.33 -3.52
C LEU A 42 -5.68 12.07 -3.38
N GLY A 43 -4.70 11.79 -4.25
CA GLY A 43 -3.40 12.46 -4.26
C GLY A 43 -2.34 11.80 -3.37
N CYS A 44 -2.55 10.56 -2.91
CA CYS A 44 -1.52 9.77 -2.25
C CYS A 44 -0.60 9.11 -3.27
N GLU A 45 0.68 9.02 -2.95
CA GLU A 45 1.59 8.09 -3.62
C GLU A 45 1.51 6.74 -2.90
N VAL A 46 1.38 5.65 -3.64
CA VAL A 46 1.14 4.32 -3.05
C VAL A 46 2.17 3.33 -3.58
N TRP A 47 2.85 2.65 -2.67
CA TRP A 47 3.78 1.56 -2.96
C TRP A 47 3.11 0.23 -2.60
N PRO A 48 2.43 -0.44 -3.55
CA PRO A 48 1.73 -1.68 -3.25
C PRO A 48 2.70 -2.86 -3.16
N VAL A 49 2.57 -3.65 -2.09
CA VAL A 49 3.17 -4.98 -1.95
C VAL A 49 2.04 -5.99 -1.78
N HIS A 50 2.09 -7.07 -2.54
CA HIS A 50 1.00 -8.02 -2.62
C HIS A 50 1.23 -9.25 -1.75
N THR A 51 0.24 -9.63 -0.95
CA THR A 51 0.27 -10.85 -0.13
C THR A 51 -0.36 -12.06 -0.84
N ALA A 52 -1.11 -11.81 -1.91
CA ALA A 52 -1.70 -12.84 -2.77
C ALA A 52 -1.97 -12.27 -4.16
N LEU A 53 -1.92 -13.13 -5.17
CA LEU A 53 -2.26 -12.84 -6.55
C LEU A 53 -3.34 -13.83 -7.00
N PHE A 54 -4.61 -13.44 -6.89
CA PHE A 54 -5.75 -14.28 -7.26
C PHE A 54 -6.47 -13.79 -8.50
N SER A 55 -7.21 -14.67 -9.16
CA SER A 55 -8.08 -14.29 -10.28
C SER A 55 -9.22 -13.37 -9.83
N ASN A 56 -9.81 -13.63 -8.66
CA ASN A 56 -10.97 -12.93 -8.12
C ASN A 56 -11.11 -13.21 -6.62
N HIS A 57 -12.02 -12.48 -5.97
CA HIS A 57 -12.33 -12.70 -4.55
C HIS A 57 -12.91 -14.12 -4.33
N ALA A 58 -12.51 -14.78 -3.24
CA ALA A 58 -12.91 -16.16 -2.92
C ALA A 58 -14.43 -16.32 -2.72
N GLY A 59 -15.13 -15.24 -2.37
CA GLY A 59 -16.60 -15.22 -2.25
C GLY A 59 -17.36 -15.51 -3.55
N HIS A 60 -16.69 -15.57 -4.71
CA HIS A 60 -17.29 -16.01 -5.98
C HIS A 60 -17.46 -17.54 -6.11
N GLY A 61 -17.06 -18.31 -5.09
CA GLY A 61 -17.18 -19.78 -5.07
C GLY A 61 -16.01 -20.53 -5.69
N SER A 62 -15.35 -19.97 -6.70
CA SER A 62 -14.08 -20.49 -7.24
C SER A 62 -13.11 -19.37 -7.58
N PHE A 63 -11.81 -19.63 -7.46
CA PHE A 63 -10.75 -18.71 -7.85
C PHE A 63 -9.48 -19.51 -8.24
N ARG A 64 -8.55 -18.85 -8.92
CA ARG A 64 -7.20 -19.34 -9.27
C ARG A 64 -6.14 -18.38 -8.74
N GLY A 65 -4.88 -18.82 -8.76
CA GLY A 65 -3.73 -18.02 -8.32
C GLY A 65 -3.14 -18.54 -7.01
N GLU A 66 -2.27 -17.74 -6.42
CA GLU A 66 -1.44 -18.17 -5.29
C GLU A 66 -1.24 -17.09 -4.22
N MET A 67 -0.91 -17.56 -3.02
CA MET A 67 -0.38 -16.72 -1.96
C MET A 67 1.05 -16.34 -2.28
N VAL A 68 1.42 -15.09 -1.98
CA VAL A 68 2.82 -14.66 -2.04
C VAL A 68 3.51 -15.13 -0.76
N GLU A 69 4.69 -15.72 -0.89
CA GLU A 69 5.46 -16.16 0.27
C GLU A 69 5.93 -14.96 1.11
N ALA A 70 5.95 -15.12 2.43
CA ALA A 70 6.27 -14.02 3.35
C ALA A 70 7.69 -13.46 3.13
N SER A 71 8.64 -14.31 2.73
CA SER A 71 9.99 -13.89 2.35
C SER A 71 9.99 -12.95 1.15
N ALA A 72 9.13 -13.19 0.15
CA ALA A 72 9.01 -12.33 -1.01
C ALA A 72 8.41 -10.95 -0.64
N VAL A 73 7.47 -10.91 0.31
CA VAL A 73 6.98 -9.64 0.88
C VAL A 73 8.12 -8.87 1.54
N GLY A 74 8.93 -9.54 2.38
CA GLY A 74 10.10 -8.96 3.02
C GLY A 74 11.17 -8.47 2.04
N ASP A 75 11.41 -9.23 0.97
CA ASP A 75 12.36 -8.89 -0.09
C ASP A 75 11.93 -7.63 -0.86
N LEU A 76 10.64 -7.48 -1.17
CA LEU A 76 10.10 -6.28 -1.81
C LEU A 76 10.24 -5.06 -0.91
N VAL A 77 9.92 -5.18 0.38
CA VAL A 77 10.09 -4.09 1.35
C VAL A 77 11.57 -3.71 1.49
N ARG A 78 12.48 -4.69 1.54
CA ARG A 78 13.94 -4.43 1.51
C ARG A 78 14.36 -3.72 0.22
N GLY A 79 13.81 -4.12 -0.92
CA GLY A 79 14.06 -3.42 -2.19
C GLY A 79 13.66 -1.94 -2.15
N ILE A 80 12.55 -1.61 -1.46
CA ILE A 80 12.11 -0.22 -1.23
C ILE A 80 13.05 0.50 -0.25
N GLU A 81 13.43 -0.14 0.85
CA GLU A 81 14.42 0.35 1.82
C GLU A 81 15.73 0.78 1.15
N GLU A 82 16.27 -0.06 0.27
CA GLU A 82 17.52 0.20 -0.45
C GLU A 82 17.43 1.39 -1.43
N ARG A 83 16.23 1.90 -1.73
CA ARG A 83 16.04 3.15 -2.48
C ARG A 83 16.12 4.39 -1.61
N GLY A 84 16.23 4.23 -0.28
CA GLY A 84 16.34 5.33 0.67
C GLY A 84 15.06 6.14 0.81
N VAL A 85 13.90 5.55 0.52
CA VAL A 85 12.61 6.27 0.52
C VAL A 85 11.75 6.01 1.75
N LEU A 86 12.11 5.06 2.63
CA LEU A 86 11.28 4.73 3.80
C LEU A 86 11.11 5.89 4.78
N ALA A 87 12.10 6.78 4.90
CA ALA A 87 12.00 8.01 5.71
C ALA A 87 10.90 8.97 5.24
N ARG A 88 10.38 8.77 4.02
CA ARG A 88 9.28 9.54 3.43
C ARG A 88 7.94 8.81 3.51
N CYS A 89 7.91 7.60 4.05
CA CYS A 89 6.70 6.79 4.18
C CYS A 89 5.85 7.34 5.33
N ASP A 90 4.71 7.95 5.01
CA ASP A 90 3.81 8.54 6.00
C ASP A 90 2.92 7.49 6.69
N GLY A 91 2.77 6.30 6.11
CA GLY A 91 1.99 5.24 6.71
C GLY A 91 2.15 3.87 6.05
N VAL A 92 1.87 2.84 6.85
CA VAL A 92 1.74 1.45 6.38
C VAL A 92 0.27 1.05 6.47
N LEU A 93 -0.32 0.66 5.34
CA LEU A 93 -1.68 0.11 5.24
C LEU A 93 -1.58 -1.40 5.07
N SER A 94 -2.12 -2.17 6.01
CA SER A 94 -2.18 -3.64 5.91
C SER A 94 -3.60 -4.15 5.75
N GLY A 95 -3.76 -5.27 5.03
CA GLY A 95 -5.04 -5.94 4.84
C GLY A 95 -4.93 -7.46 4.93
N TYR A 96 -5.37 -8.17 3.89
CA TYR A 96 -5.40 -9.63 3.89
C TYR A 96 -3.98 -10.22 4.06
N LEU A 97 -3.80 -11.04 5.11
CA LEU A 97 -2.51 -11.66 5.45
C LEU A 97 -2.36 -13.06 4.86
N GLY A 98 -3.45 -13.85 4.93
CA GLY A 98 -3.53 -15.25 4.51
C GLY A 98 -2.77 -16.25 5.39
N LYS A 99 -1.54 -15.95 5.83
CA LYS A 99 -0.72 -16.81 6.71
C LYS A 99 -0.10 -16.01 7.88
N PRO A 100 0.19 -16.63 9.04
CA PRO A 100 0.83 -15.95 10.17
C PRO A 100 2.18 -15.31 9.83
N GLU A 101 3.00 -15.96 9.01
CA GLU A 101 4.34 -15.50 8.63
C GLU A 101 4.28 -14.19 7.83
N THR A 102 3.20 -13.97 7.06
CA THR A 102 2.96 -12.69 6.38
C THR A 102 2.74 -11.56 7.38
N GLY A 103 2.10 -11.86 8.52
CA GLY A 103 1.92 -10.89 9.61
C GLY A 103 3.25 -10.46 10.22
N GLU A 104 4.16 -11.40 10.43
CA GLU A 104 5.52 -11.13 10.91
C GLU A 104 6.29 -10.24 9.93
N ALA A 105 6.25 -10.55 8.63
CA ALA A 105 6.86 -9.72 7.59
C ALA A 105 6.31 -8.28 7.56
N ILE A 106 5.01 -8.08 7.82
CA ILE A 106 4.41 -6.75 7.91
C ILE A 106 4.87 -6.00 9.16
N LEU A 107 5.01 -6.68 10.30
CA LEU A 107 5.52 -6.07 11.52
C LEU A 107 6.97 -5.63 11.34
N GLU A 108 7.79 -6.43 10.66
CA GLU A 108 9.16 -6.06 10.29
C GLU A 108 9.18 -4.84 9.35
N ALA A 109 8.31 -4.83 8.32
CA ALA A 109 8.18 -3.68 7.43
C ALA A 109 7.81 -2.39 8.18
N LEU A 110 6.86 -2.48 9.13
CA LEU A 110 6.47 -1.36 9.98
C LEU A 110 7.63 -0.90 10.88
N ALA A 111 8.41 -1.83 11.43
CA ALA A 111 9.58 -1.50 12.24
C ALA A 111 10.63 -0.74 11.43
N LYS A 112 10.90 -1.17 10.20
CA LYS A 112 11.82 -0.47 9.27
C LYS A 112 11.33 0.95 8.95
N VAL A 113 10.05 1.11 8.63
CA VAL A 113 9.45 2.43 8.37
C VAL A 113 9.59 3.35 9.58
N LYS A 114 9.35 2.84 10.80
CA LYS A 114 9.49 3.63 12.04
C LYS A 114 10.93 4.01 12.39
N ALA A 115 11.91 3.24 11.93
CA ALA A 115 13.32 3.45 12.21
C ALA A 115 14.03 4.34 11.18
N ALA A 116 13.40 4.58 10.03
CA ALA A 116 13.95 5.35 8.91
C ALA A 116 13.89 6.86 9.11
#